data_AF-A0A960T763-F1
#
_entry.id   AF-A0A960T763-F1
#
_cell.length_a   1.000
_cell.length_b   1.000
_cell.length_c   1.000
_cell.angle_alpha   90.00
_cell.angle_beta   90.00
_cell.angle_gamma   90.00
#
_symmetry.space_group_name_H-M   'P 1'
#
loop_
_entity.id
_entity.type
_entity.pdbx_description
1 polymer ?
#
loop_
_entity_poly.entity_id
_entity_poly.type
_entity_poly.pdbx_seq_one_letter_code
_entity_poly.pdbx_strand_id
1 'polypeptide(L)'
;MVDAIFRNLLEQLKALLPKFGQELAIDSKAISSLARGPSKSTKSCRRGERDAKWGKKTYRNTTNEGKHWEKTVSWFGYKLHLIVDSTYELPVAYQVTTAEKHDAPIAHSMLEALDASDPLLLKRCEYLSADKAYDDTKLLVKLEDRFDICPLIPVRRGKVQETQVLQGKGQVSNATYDHFGRVYCHCPLTGTEHQMVYSNYERDRRQIRYRCPAKEHGVTCKGFAVCSIAPGIRIKIQEERRLFTRLPRHTYKWKRLYRKRSAVERVNSRIG
;
A
#
# COMPACT_ATOMS: atom_id res chain seq x y z
N MET A 1 -14.61 -16.63 -23.24
CA MET A 1 -13.84 -17.88 -23.40
C MET A 1 -12.56 -17.86 -22.55
N VAL A 2 -11.70 -16.84 -22.68
CA VAL A 2 -10.46 -16.71 -21.89
C VAL A 2 -10.73 -16.65 -20.37
N ASP A 3 -11.71 -15.85 -19.93
CA ASP A 3 -12.01 -15.73 -18.48
C ASP A 3 -12.52 -17.02 -17.84
N ALA A 4 -13.12 -17.93 -18.65
CA ALA A 4 -13.56 -19.23 -18.16
C ALA A 4 -12.36 -20.16 -17.95
N ILE A 5 -11.41 -20.17 -18.89
CA ILE A 5 -10.15 -20.93 -18.78
C ILE A 5 -9.34 -20.42 -17.58
N PHE A 6 -9.21 -19.10 -17.45
CA PHE A 6 -8.47 -18.49 -16.36
C PHE A 6 -9.05 -18.87 -14.98
N ARG A 7 -10.38 -18.79 -14.82
CA ARG A 7 -11.04 -19.22 -13.57
C ARG A 7 -10.86 -20.70 -13.28
N ASN A 8 -10.95 -21.57 -14.29
CA ASN A 8 -10.74 -23.00 -14.10
C ASN A 8 -9.30 -23.28 -13.60
N LEU A 9 -8.30 -22.64 -14.20
CA LEU A 9 -6.91 -22.74 -13.74
C LEU A 9 -6.73 -22.24 -12.31
N LEU A 10 -7.39 -21.14 -11.92
CA LEU A 10 -7.34 -20.66 -10.54
C LEU A 10 -7.89 -21.67 -9.54
N GLU A 11 -9.01 -22.33 -9.84
CA GLU A 11 -9.55 -23.37 -8.95
C GLU A 11 -8.58 -24.54 -8.77
N GLN A 12 -7.94 -24.99 -9.85
CA GLN A 12 -6.91 -26.02 -9.76
C GLN A 12 -5.71 -25.57 -8.92
N LEU A 13 -5.24 -24.32 -9.12
CA LEU A 13 -4.13 -23.76 -8.35
C LEU A 13 -4.43 -23.67 -6.86
N LYS A 14 -5.65 -23.28 -6.47
CA LYS A 14 -6.06 -23.23 -5.05
C LYS A 14 -6.02 -24.59 -4.38
N ALA A 15 -6.36 -25.65 -5.11
CA ALA A 15 -6.34 -27.03 -4.60
C ALA A 15 -4.89 -27.56 -4.50
N LEU A 16 -4.05 -27.25 -5.48
CA LEU A 16 -2.68 -27.75 -5.55
C LEU A 16 -1.69 -26.97 -4.67
N LEU A 17 -1.91 -25.66 -4.48
CA LEU A 17 -0.97 -24.76 -3.84
C LEU A 17 -1.53 -24.26 -2.49
N PRO A 18 -1.04 -24.78 -1.34
CA PRO A 18 -1.62 -24.51 -0.04
C PRO A 18 -1.51 -23.04 0.40
N LYS A 19 -0.49 -22.32 -0.07
CA LYS A 19 -0.28 -20.89 0.29
C LYS A 19 -0.86 -19.91 -0.73
N PHE A 20 -1.46 -20.40 -1.82
CA PHE A 20 -1.94 -19.54 -2.89
C PHE A 20 -3.05 -18.62 -2.37
N GLY A 21 -2.96 -17.33 -2.71
CA GLY A 21 -3.90 -16.30 -2.30
C GLY A 21 -3.67 -15.72 -0.91
N GLN A 22 -2.69 -16.19 -0.12
CA GLN A 22 -2.42 -15.66 1.22
C GLN A 22 -1.75 -14.28 1.18
N GLU A 23 -0.89 -14.05 0.18
CA GLU A 23 -0.14 -12.82 0.02
C GLU A 23 -0.29 -12.30 -1.40
N LEU A 24 -1.01 -11.20 -1.55
CA LEU A 24 -1.30 -10.60 -2.85
C LEU A 24 -0.47 -9.34 -3.08
N ALA A 25 -0.15 -9.08 -4.33
CA ALA A 25 0.43 -7.83 -4.78
C ALA A 25 -0.38 -7.27 -5.95
N ILE A 26 -0.64 -5.97 -5.93
CA ILE A 26 -1.29 -5.25 -7.03
C ILE A 26 -0.32 -4.25 -7.66
N ASP A 27 -0.27 -4.27 -8.99
CA ASP A 27 0.49 -3.32 -9.78
C ASP A 27 -0.12 -3.15 -11.17
N SER A 28 0.28 -2.09 -11.85
CA SER A 28 -0.17 -1.80 -13.20
C SER A 28 1.00 -1.64 -14.18
N LYS A 29 0.85 -2.24 -15.36
CA LYS A 29 1.80 -2.15 -16.47
C LYS A 29 1.20 -1.34 -17.62
N ALA A 30 1.98 -0.40 -18.13
CA ALA A 30 1.64 0.34 -19.34
C ALA A 30 1.79 -0.58 -20.57
N ILE A 31 0.77 -0.62 -21.43
CA ILE A 31 0.82 -1.30 -22.71
C ILE A 31 0.69 -0.24 -23.80
N SER A 32 1.77 0.00 -24.53
CA SER A 32 1.78 0.95 -25.64
C SER A 32 1.04 0.38 -26.85
N SER A 33 0.18 1.18 -27.46
CA SER A 33 -0.37 0.86 -28.76
C SER A 33 0.72 0.97 -29.84
N LEU A 34 0.59 0.18 -30.90
CA LEU A 34 1.39 0.36 -32.12
C LEU A 34 1.04 1.68 -32.83
N ALA A 35 -0.16 2.21 -32.59
CA ALA A 35 -0.54 3.52 -33.10
C ALA A 35 0.21 4.64 -32.37
N ARG A 36 0.63 5.67 -33.12
CA ARG A 36 1.32 6.85 -32.56
C ARG A 36 0.37 7.81 -31.83
N GLY A 37 -0.94 7.61 -31.95
CA GLY A 37 -1.98 8.49 -31.42
C GLY A 37 -3.18 8.57 -32.36
N PRO A 38 -4.25 9.26 -31.93
CA PRO A 38 -5.41 9.48 -32.78
C PRO A 38 -5.02 10.37 -33.98
N SER A 39 -5.53 10.02 -35.16
CA SER A 39 -5.35 10.83 -36.37
C SER A 39 -5.95 12.22 -36.17
N LYS A 40 -5.21 13.26 -36.58
CA LYS A 40 -5.72 14.65 -36.61
C LYS A 40 -6.68 14.90 -37.78
N SER A 41 -6.73 14.00 -38.77
CA SER A 41 -7.56 14.14 -39.96
C SER A 41 -8.90 13.42 -39.80
N THR A 42 -9.99 14.17 -39.94
CA THR A 42 -11.37 13.66 -39.99
C THR A 42 -11.68 12.82 -41.24
N LYS A 43 -10.84 12.90 -42.29
CA LYS A 43 -10.95 12.06 -43.50
C LYS A 43 -10.26 10.70 -43.38
N SER A 44 -9.61 10.41 -42.25
CA SER A 44 -8.90 9.15 -42.08
C SER A 44 -9.88 7.97 -42.03
N CYS A 45 -9.71 7.02 -42.95
CA CYS A 45 -10.37 5.72 -42.95
C CYS A 45 -10.31 5.09 -41.55
N ARG A 46 -11.21 4.14 -41.24
CA ARG A 46 -11.29 3.42 -39.95
C ARG A 46 -9.99 2.74 -39.46
N ARG A 47 -8.86 2.87 -40.18
CA ARG A 47 -7.53 2.39 -39.80
C ARG A 47 -6.93 3.30 -38.71
N GLY A 48 -6.81 2.77 -37.50
CA GLY A 48 -6.14 3.43 -36.37
C GLY A 48 -6.75 3.01 -35.03
N GLU A 49 -5.96 3.06 -33.97
CA GLU A 49 -6.40 2.72 -32.62
C GLU A 49 -7.23 3.87 -32.02
N ARG A 50 -8.54 3.68 -31.86
CA ARG A 50 -9.47 4.73 -31.40
C ARG A 50 -9.84 4.62 -29.92
N ASP A 51 -9.69 3.44 -29.34
CA ASP A 51 -10.05 3.16 -27.96
C ASP A 51 -8.92 3.50 -26.98
N ALA A 52 -7.67 3.42 -27.45
CA ALA A 52 -6.50 3.85 -26.68
C ALA A 52 -6.56 5.34 -26.32
N LYS A 53 -6.01 5.66 -25.15
CA LYS A 53 -5.89 7.03 -24.64
C LYS A 53 -4.45 7.32 -24.25
N TRP A 54 -4.13 8.59 -24.03
CA TRP A 54 -2.84 9.01 -23.52
C TRP A 54 -2.78 8.82 -22.01
N GLY A 55 -1.78 8.05 -21.55
CA GLY A 55 -1.39 7.95 -20.15
C GLY A 55 -0.15 8.77 -19.86
N LYS A 56 0.03 9.14 -18.59
CA LYS A 56 1.24 9.81 -18.08
C LYS A 56 1.67 9.14 -16.78
N LYS A 57 2.97 8.85 -16.66
CA LYS A 57 3.59 8.35 -15.44
C LYS A 57 4.79 9.21 -15.12
N THR A 58 4.77 9.78 -13.93
CA THR A 58 5.81 10.70 -13.47
C THR A 58 6.67 10.01 -12.42
N TYR A 59 7.92 9.76 -12.79
CA TYR A 59 8.95 9.22 -11.92
C TYR A 59 9.57 10.38 -11.16
N ARG A 60 9.52 10.30 -9.83
CA ARG A 60 10.21 11.22 -8.93
C ARG A 60 11.19 10.42 -8.11
N ASN A 61 12.45 10.78 -8.17
CA ASN A 61 13.48 10.20 -7.32
C ASN A 61 14.39 11.29 -6.76
N THR A 62 15.06 10.97 -5.66
CA THR A 62 16.07 11.82 -5.04
C THR A 62 17.40 11.10 -5.20
N THR A 63 18.40 11.75 -5.79
CA THR A 63 19.75 11.18 -5.86
C THR A 63 20.34 11.08 -4.45
N ASN A 64 21.40 10.29 -4.29
CA ASN A 64 22.14 10.18 -3.03
C ASN A 64 22.69 11.54 -2.54
N GLU A 65 22.86 12.49 -3.47
CA GLU A 65 23.27 13.88 -3.23
C GLU A 65 22.11 14.82 -2.83
N GLY A 66 20.89 14.29 -2.69
CA GLY A 66 19.71 15.09 -2.30
C GLY A 66 19.03 15.83 -3.45
N LYS A 67 19.53 15.74 -4.70
CA LYS A 67 18.91 16.41 -5.84
C LYS A 67 17.64 15.68 -6.30
N HIS A 68 16.54 16.39 -6.36
CA HIS A 68 15.27 15.87 -6.88
C HIS A 68 15.29 15.87 -8.41
N TRP A 69 14.94 14.74 -9.03
CA TRP A 69 14.64 14.68 -10.46
C TRP A 69 13.24 14.14 -10.71
N GLU A 70 12.60 14.69 -11.74
CA GLU A 70 11.26 14.32 -12.19
C GLU A 70 11.31 13.99 -13.68
N LYS A 71 10.96 12.76 -14.05
CA LYS A 71 10.80 12.34 -15.45
C LYS A 71 9.36 11.96 -15.69
N THR A 72 8.69 12.68 -16.57
CA THR A 72 7.34 12.30 -17.02
C THR A 72 7.46 11.52 -18.31
N VAL A 73 6.95 10.29 -18.31
CA VAL A 73 6.82 9.44 -19.48
C VAL A 73 5.34 9.37 -19.84
N SER A 74 5.02 9.70 -21.08
CA SER A 74 3.68 9.56 -21.65
C SER A 74 3.66 8.43 -22.66
N TRP A 75 2.57 7.66 -22.70
CA TRP A 75 2.35 6.64 -23.72
C TRP A 75 0.91 6.69 -24.21
N PHE A 76 0.70 6.32 -25.48
CA PHE A 76 -0.62 6.13 -26.04
C PHE A 76 -0.96 4.64 -26.02
N GLY A 77 -2.06 4.25 -25.40
CA GLY A 77 -2.43 2.85 -25.30
C GLY A 77 -3.32 2.53 -24.11
N TYR A 78 -2.95 1.45 -23.44
CA TYR A 78 -3.70 0.81 -22.38
C TYR A 78 -2.85 0.65 -21.12
N LYS A 79 -3.49 0.13 -20.09
CA LYS A 79 -2.88 -0.25 -18.83
C LYS A 79 -3.47 -1.59 -18.39
N LEU A 80 -2.59 -2.55 -18.12
CA LEU A 80 -2.94 -3.84 -17.54
C LEU A 80 -2.73 -3.74 -16.03
N HIS A 81 -3.80 -3.94 -15.27
CA HIS A 81 -3.77 -4.03 -13.81
C HIS A 81 -3.80 -5.50 -13.42
N LEU A 82 -2.91 -5.91 -12.53
CA LEU A 82 -2.78 -7.30 -12.10
C LEU A 82 -2.83 -7.39 -10.58
N ILE A 83 -3.57 -8.38 -10.10
CA ILE A 83 -3.41 -8.93 -8.75
C ILE A 83 -2.66 -10.24 -8.91
N VAL A 84 -1.57 -10.41 -8.17
CA VAL A 84 -0.65 -11.54 -8.29
C VAL A 84 -0.41 -12.14 -6.91
N ASP A 85 -0.36 -13.46 -6.82
CA ASP A 85 0.14 -14.14 -5.63
C ASP A 85 1.65 -13.93 -5.52
N SER A 86 2.09 -13.33 -4.41
CA SER A 86 3.49 -12.95 -4.20
C SER A 86 4.39 -14.11 -3.81
N THR A 87 3.83 -15.29 -3.51
CA THR A 87 4.59 -16.49 -3.11
C THR A 87 4.96 -17.32 -4.32
N TYR A 88 4.00 -17.60 -5.20
CA TYR A 88 4.15 -18.43 -6.39
C TYR A 88 4.31 -17.60 -7.68
N GLU A 89 4.13 -16.28 -7.61
CA GLU A 89 4.24 -15.37 -8.76
C GLU A 89 3.25 -15.67 -9.87
N LEU A 90 2.03 -16.02 -9.48
CA LEU A 90 0.95 -16.41 -10.39
C LEU A 90 -0.17 -15.34 -10.39
N PRO A 91 -0.68 -14.93 -11.56
CA PRO A 91 -1.80 -14.01 -11.65
C PRO A 91 -3.06 -14.57 -11.00
N VAL A 92 -3.75 -13.73 -10.23
CA VAL A 92 -5.00 -14.02 -9.54
C VAL A 92 -6.16 -13.29 -10.19
N ALA A 93 -5.96 -12.05 -10.59
CA ALA A 93 -6.96 -11.27 -11.30
C ALA A 93 -6.27 -10.28 -12.24
N TYR A 94 -6.94 -9.92 -13.33
CA TYR A 94 -6.45 -8.92 -14.26
C TYR A 94 -7.59 -8.02 -14.74
N GLN A 95 -7.24 -6.79 -15.11
CA GLN A 95 -8.16 -5.87 -15.76
C GLN A 95 -7.38 -4.97 -16.72
N VAL A 96 -7.88 -4.83 -17.96
CA VAL A 96 -7.30 -3.90 -18.95
C VAL A 96 -8.13 -2.63 -18.99
N THR A 97 -7.47 -1.48 -18.91
CA THR A 97 -8.11 -0.16 -19.01
C THR A 97 -7.39 0.73 -20.01
N THR A 98 -8.01 1.83 -20.42
CA THR A 98 -7.32 2.89 -21.14
C THR A 98 -6.22 3.52 -20.28
N ALA A 99 -5.17 4.07 -20.90
CA ALA A 99 -3.98 4.53 -20.18
C ALA A 99 -4.21 5.75 -19.26
N GLU A 100 -5.29 6.50 -19.45
CA GLU A 100 -5.65 7.67 -18.63
C GLU A 100 -6.16 7.30 -17.23
N LYS A 101 -6.66 6.08 -17.04
CA LYS A 101 -7.29 5.67 -15.78
C LYS A 101 -6.26 5.57 -14.66
N HIS A 102 -6.61 6.13 -13.50
CA HIS A 102 -5.81 6.04 -12.28
C HIS A 102 -5.89 4.65 -11.66
N ASP A 103 -4.84 4.24 -10.96
CA ASP A 103 -4.71 2.86 -10.48
C ASP A 103 -5.56 2.58 -9.24
N ALA A 104 -5.67 3.53 -8.31
CA ALA A 104 -6.43 3.34 -7.07
C ALA A 104 -7.94 3.04 -7.29
N PRO A 105 -8.67 3.75 -8.18
CA PRO A 105 -10.05 3.38 -8.51
C PRO A 105 -10.17 1.97 -9.11
N ILE A 106 -9.21 1.55 -9.93
CA ILE A 106 -9.21 0.21 -10.55
C ILE A 106 -8.91 -0.87 -9.51
N ALA A 107 -8.03 -0.62 -8.56
CA ALA A 107 -7.80 -1.52 -7.43
C ALA A 107 -9.11 -1.81 -6.67
N HIS A 108 -9.93 -0.78 -6.44
CA HIS A 108 -11.24 -0.97 -5.81
C HIS A 108 -12.16 -1.87 -6.62
N SER A 109 -12.28 -1.63 -7.94
CA SER A 109 -13.16 -2.45 -8.79
C SER A 109 -12.67 -3.88 -8.90
N MET A 110 -11.35 -4.09 -9.00
CA MET A 110 -10.77 -5.44 -9.07
C MET A 110 -11.01 -6.22 -7.78
N LEU A 111 -10.86 -5.58 -6.61
CA LEU A 111 -11.14 -6.23 -5.32
C LEU A 111 -12.62 -6.58 -5.17
N GLU A 112 -13.54 -5.71 -5.62
CA GLU A 112 -14.97 -6.01 -5.59
C GLU A 112 -15.36 -7.12 -6.56
N ALA A 113 -14.77 -7.15 -7.75
CA ALA A 113 -14.97 -8.22 -8.71
C ALA A 113 -14.41 -9.56 -8.19
N LEU A 114 -13.27 -9.53 -7.49
CA LEU A 114 -12.68 -10.70 -6.86
C LEU A 114 -13.54 -11.21 -5.70
N ASP A 115 -14.08 -10.31 -4.87
CA ASP A 115 -15.03 -10.64 -3.81
C ASP A 115 -16.31 -11.29 -4.36
N ALA A 116 -16.84 -10.75 -5.47
CA ALA A 116 -18.06 -11.26 -6.08
C ALA A 116 -17.86 -12.62 -6.76
N SER A 117 -16.69 -12.84 -7.39
CA SER A 117 -16.40 -14.07 -8.12
C SER A 117 -15.83 -15.17 -7.24
N ASP A 118 -15.05 -14.83 -6.22
CA ASP A 118 -14.31 -15.77 -5.39
C ASP A 118 -14.03 -15.21 -3.99
N PRO A 119 -15.07 -15.16 -3.13
CA PRO A 119 -14.94 -14.63 -1.77
C PRO A 119 -13.95 -15.44 -0.91
N LEU A 120 -13.78 -16.74 -1.19
CA LEU A 120 -12.92 -17.61 -0.40
C LEU A 120 -11.44 -17.24 -0.52
N LEU A 121 -11.01 -16.80 -1.71
CA LEU A 121 -9.65 -16.35 -1.90
C LEU A 121 -9.36 -15.06 -1.15
N LEU A 122 -10.28 -14.08 -1.16
CA LEU A 122 -10.11 -12.86 -0.37
C LEU A 122 -10.10 -13.15 1.14
N LYS A 123 -10.95 -14.06 1.62
CA LYS A 123 -10.94 -14.49 3.03
C LYS A 123 -9.62 -15.14 3.45
N ARG A 124 -8.92 -15.79 2.52
CA ARG A 124 -7.60 -16.39 2.76
C ARG A 124 -6.46 -15.37 2.70
N CYS A 125 -6.69 -14.21 2.11
CA CYS A 125 -5.66 -13.18 1.95
C CYS A 125 -5.34 -12.53 3.30
N GLU A 126 -4.08 -12.60 3.71
CA GLU A 126 -3.61 -11.96 4.94
C GLU A 126 -3.01 -10.58 4.67
N TYR A 127 -2.31 -10.44 3.54
CA TYR A 127 -1.56 -9.24 3.17
C TYR A 127 -1.78 -8.89 1.70
N LEU A 128 -2.05 -7.61 1.44
CA LEU A 128 -2.04 -7.07 0.08
C LEU A 128 -1.03 -5.93 -0.01
N SER A 129 -0.07 -6.07 -0.91
CA SER A 129 0.99 -5.10 -1.16
C SER A 129 0.77 -4.30 -2.44
N ALA A 130 1.08 -3.01 -2.40
CA ALA A 130 0.91 -2.12 -3.55
C ALA A 130 1.94 -0.98 -3.50
N ASP A 131 2.22 -0.35 -4.64
CA ASP A 131 3.07 0.86 -4.66
C ASP A 131 2.37 2.06 -3.97
N LYS A 132 3.16 3.08 -3.61
CA LYS A 132 2.70 4.36 -3.04
C LYS A 132 1.66 5.09 -3.87
N ALA A 133 1.48 4.73 -5.15
CA ALA A 133 0.43 5.26 -6.00
C ALA A 133 -0.98 4.83 -5.54
N TYR A 134 -1.06 3.72 -4.80
CA TYR A 134 -2.29 3.17 -4.22
C TYR A 134 -2.52 3.65 -2.77
N ASP A 135 -1.75 4.63 -2.29
CA ASP A 135 -1.95 5.22 -0.96
C ASP A 135 -3.23 6.08 -0.95
N ASP A 136 -4.35 5.40 -0.77
CA ASP A 136 -5.68 5.97 -0.66
C ASP A 136 -6.36 5.46 0.62
N THR A 137 -6.90 6.39 1.41
CA THR A 137 -7.52 6.06 2.70
C THR A 137 -8.72 5.13 2.53
N LYS A 138 -9.52 5.28 1.45
CA LYS A 138 -10.68 4.42 1.22
C LYS A 138 -10.23 3.00 0.90
N LEU A 139 -9.13 2.83 0.17
CA LEU A 139 -8.55 1.52 -0.11
C LEU A 139 -8.04 0.84 1.16
N LEU A 140 -7.30 1.56 1.99
CA LEU A 140 -6.80 1.05 3.27
C LEU A 140 -7.94 0.60 4.18
N VAL A 141 -8.98 1.44 4.32
CA VAL A 141 -10.17 1.12 5.12
C VAL A 141 -10.92 -0.07 4.53
N LYS A 142 -11.09 -0.15 3.20
CA LYS A 142 -11.77 -1.28 2.56
C LYS A 142 -11.03 -2.60 2.82
N LEU A 143 -9.70 -2.60 2.69
CA LEU A 143 -8.88 -3.80 2.95
C LEU A 143 -8.99 -4.25 4.40
N GLU A 144 -8.83 -3.35 5.37
CA GLU A 144 -8.83 -3.73 6.79
C GLU A 144 -10.23 -4.02 7.34
N ASP A 145 -11.25 -3.24 6.97
CA ASP A 145 -12.57 -3.29 7.62
C ASP A 145 -13.52 -4.27 6.93
N ARG A 146 -13.48 -4.35 5.59
CA ARG A 146 -14.38 -5.24 4.83
C ARG A 146 -13.76 -6.60 4.59
N PHE A 147 -12.46 -6.65 4.28
CA PHE A 147 -11.79 -7.89 3.88
C PHE A 147 -10.89 -8.49 4.96
N ASP A 148 -10.64 -7.80 6.07
CA ASP A 148 -9.66 -8.19 7.10
C ASP A 148 -8.24 -8.46 6.53
N ILE A 149 -7.88 -7.76 5.45
CA ILE A 149 -6.57 -7.84 4.78
C ILE A 149 -5.64 -6.74 5.30
N CYS A 150 -4.35 -7.05 5.41
CA CYS A 150 -3.34 -6.11 5.90
C CYS A 150 -2.79 -5.33 4.71
N PRO A 151 -3.04 -4.02 4.61
CA PRO A 151 -2.44 -3.24 3.55
C PRO A 151 -0.95 -3.03 3.80
N LEU A 152 -0.13 -3.39 2.83
CA LEU A 152 1.30 -3.12 2.76
C LEU A 152 1.57 -2.08 1.67
N ILE A 153 1.08 -0.86 1.91
CA ILE A 153 1.16 0.25 0.96
C ILE A 153 1.98 1.40 1.58
N PRO A 154 3.10 1.84 0.97
CA PRO A 154 3.87 2.97 1.47
C PRO A 154 3.07 4.28 1.42
N VAL A 155 3.27 5.16 2.40
CA VAL A 155 2.64 6.49 2.41
C VAL A 155 3.25 7.38 1.33
N ARG A 156 2.41 8.03 0.52
CA ARG A 156 2.81 9.06 -0.43
C ARG A 156 3.17 10.34 0.33
N ARG A 157 4.37 10.88 0.09
CA ARG A 157 4.78 12.16 0.69
C ARG A 157 3.85 13.29 0.25
N GLY A 158 3.30 14.01 1.22
CA GLY A 158 2.64 15.30 1.01
C GLY A 158 3.67 16.43 0.88
N LYS A 159 3.18 17.67 0.66
CA LYS A 159 4.04 18.87 0.60
C LYS A 159 4.49 19.38 1.98
N VAL A 160 3.74 19.06 3.05
CA VAL A 160 3.99 19.54 4.41
C VAL A 160 4.53 18.39 5.28
N GLN A 161 5.61 18.65 6.01
CA GLN A 161 6.29 17.69 6.91
C GLN A 161 6.10 18.10 8.37
N GLU A 162 4.85 18.25 8.81
CA GLU A 162 4.59 18.61 10.20
C GLU A 162 4.37 17.35 11.04
N THR A 163 5.06 17.28 12.17
CA THR A 163 4.78 16.31 13.23
C THR A 163 3.51 16.74 13.97
N GLN A 164 2.61 15.78 14.20
CA GLN A 164 1.33 16.05 14.86
C GLN A 164 1.36 15.47 16.28
N VAL A 165 0.74 16.17 17.22
CA VAL A 165 0.64 15.74 18.61
C VAL A 165 -0.43 14.67 18.74
N LEU A 166 -0.12 13.57 19.44
CA LEU A 166 -1.10 12.54 19.76
C LEU A 166 -2.04 13.04 20.84
N GLN A 167 -3.31 13.21 20.48
CA GLN A 167 -4.37 13.51 21.43
C GLN A 167 -4.83 12.20 22.08
N GLY A 168 -4.42 11.98 23.33
CA GLY A 168 -4.98 10.91 24.17
C GLY A 168 -6.35 11.34 24.72
N LYS A 169 -7.11 10.41 25.33
CA LYS A 169 -8.43 10.62 25.97
C LYS A 169 -8.51 11.93 26.80
N GLY A 170 -8.75 13.07 26.15
CA GLY A 170 -8.80 14.39 26.79
C GLY A 170 -7.47 14.96 27.32
N GLN A 171 -6.30 14.38 27.00
CA GLN A 171 -4.99 14.91 27.43
C GLN A 171 -3.99 14.93 26.26
N VAL A 172 -3.26 16.05 26.17
CA VAL A 172 -2.09 16.19 25.30
C VAL A 172 -1.02 15.24 25.84
N SER A 173 -0.76 14.15 25.12
CA SER A 173 0.35 13.27 25.48
C SER A 173 1.67 13.95 25.08
N ASN A 174 2.75 13.69 25.82
CA ASN A 174 4.12 14.04 25.39
C ASN A 174 4.59 13.13 24.24
N ALA A 175 3.71 12.80 23.31
CA ALA A 175 3.98 11.96 22.16
C ALA A 175 3.48 12.62 20.87
N THR A 176 4.24 12.42 19.80
CA THR A 176 3.95 12.93 18.46
C THR A 176 4.04 11.80 17.44
N TYR A 177 3.52 12.02 16.24
CA TYR A 177 3.81 11.18 15.09
C TYR A 177 4.23 11.98 13.87
N ASP A 178 5.04 11.36 13.03
CA ASP A 178 5.46 11.91 11.75
C ASP A 178 4.47 11.56 10.62
N HIS A 179 4.71 12.11 9.43
CA HIS A 179 3.90 11.83 8.25
C HIS A 179 3.95 10.36 7.79
N PHE A 180 4.88 9.55 8.31
CA PHE A 180 4.99 8.11 8.02
C PHE A 180 4.28 7.25 9.07
N GLY A 181 3.69 7.85 10.10
CA GLY A 181 3.06 7.15 11.23
C GLY A 181 4.06 6.54 12.22
N ARG A 182 5.30 7.04 12.24
CA ARG A 182 6.25 6.73 13.33
C ARG A 182 5.88 7.57 14.52
N VAL A 183 5.93 6.95 15.69
CA VAL A 183 5.51 7.54 16.94
C VAL A 183 6.74 7.86 17.77
N TYR A 184 6.75 9.04 18.37
CA TYR A 184 7.84 9.55 19.17
C TYR A 184 7.32 10.00 20.52
N CYS A 185 8.11 9.78 21.57
CA CYS A 185 7.89 10.35 22.89
C CYS A 185 8.91 11.44 23.17
N HIS A 186 8.49 12.48 23.89
CA HIS A 186 9.31 13.61 24.30
C HIS A 186 9.58 13.50 25.80
N CYS A 187 10.85 13.50 26.19
CA CYS A 187 11.22 13.48 27.59
C CYS A 187 10.64 14.71 28.32
N PRO A 188 9.86 14.55 29.41
CA PRO A 188 9.22 15.68 30.08
C PRO A 188 10.22 16.65 30.74
N LEU A 189 11.44 16.21 31.04
CA LEU A 189 12.47 17.06 31.65
C LEU A 189 13.40 17.74 30.63
N THR A 190 13.75 17.05 29.55
CA THR A 190 14.77 17.51 28.60
C THR A 190 14.23 17.87 27.22
N GLY A 191 12.97 17.50 26.92
CA GLY A 191 12.40 17.61 25.57
C GLY A 191 13.03 16.66 24.54
N THR A 192 13.91 15.74 24.96
CA THR A 192 14.58 14.81 24.04
C THR A 192 13.56 13.87 23.40
N GLU A 193 13.59 13.81 22.07
CA GLU A 193 12.72 12.95 21.27
C GLU A 193 13.29 11.54 21.18
N HIS A 194 12.45 10.54 21.44
CA HIS A 194 12.79 9.13 21.24
C HIS A 194 11.69 8.42 20.44
N GLN A 195 12.07 7.66 19.42
CA GLN A 195 11.11 6.84 18.68
C GLN A 195 10.57 5.73 19.60
N MET A 196 9.24 5.64 19.70
CA MET A 196 8.58 4.60 20.48
C MET A 196 8.66 3.24 19.80
N VAL A 197 8.63 2.17 20.60
CA VAL A 197 8.79 0.81 20.12
C VAL A 197 7.42 0.19 19.88
N TYR A 198 7.12 -0.20 18.64
CA TYR A 198 5.92 -0.96 18.33
C TYR A 198 5.94 -2.31 19.07
N SER A 199 4.86 -2.60 19.81
CA SER A 199 4.72 -3.86 20.55
C SER A 199 3.80 -4.84 19.83
N ASN A 200 2.52 -4.50 19.70
CA ASN A 200 1.52 -5.37 19.09
C ASN A 200 0.27 -4.57 18.65
N TYR A 201 -0.55 -5.22 17.83
CA TYR A 201 -1.88 -4.76 17.48
C TYR A 201 -2.92 -5.53 18.32
N GLU A 202 -3.77 -4.80 19.04
CA GLU A 202 -4.87 -5.33 19.84
C GLU A 202 -6.13 -5.37 18.97
N ARG A 203 -6.45 -6.54 18.38
CA ARG A 203 -7.54 -6.71 17.40
C ARG A 203 -8.90 -6.31 17.97
N ASP A 204 -9.23 -6.73 19.19
CA ASP A 204 -10.52 -6.43 19.84
C ASP A 204 -10.75 -4.94 20.07
N ARG A 205 -9.67 -4.18 20.27
CA ARG A 205 -9.73 -2.74 20.55
C ARG A 205 -9.40 -1.87 19.35
N ARG A 206 -8.96 -2.49 18.25
CA ARG A 206 -8.46 -1.82 17.03
C ARG A 206 -7.40 -0.77 17.36
N GLN A 207 -6.48 -1.14 18.26
CA GLN A 207 -5.46 -0.24 18.81
C GLN A 207 -4.06 -0.80 18.57
N ILE A 208 -3.13 0.10 18.28
CA ILE A 208 -1.70 -0.19 18.19
C ILE A 208 -1.07 0.17 19.52
N ARG A 209 -0.33 -0.78 20.11
CA ARG A 209 0.40 -0.55 21.34
C ARG A 209 1.86 -0.19 21.05
N TYR A 210 2.30 0.93 21.60
CA TYR A 210 3.69 1.36 21.62
C TYR A 210 4.23 1.35 23.04
N ARG A 211 5.48 0.95 23.22
CA ARG A 211 6.19 0.93 24.50
C ARG A 211 7.26 2.01 24.56
N CYS A 212 7.55 2.44 25.78
CA CYS A 212 8.64 3.37 26.04
C CYS A 212 9.99 2.73 25.67
N PRO A 213 10.83 3.41 24.87
CA PRO A 213 12.13 2.89 24.46
C PRO A 213 13.10 2.73 25.65
N ALA A 214 12.95 3.53 26.71
CA ALA A 214 13.74 3.37 27.93
C ALA A 214 13.47 2.03 28.62
N LYS A 215 12.22 1.57 28.61
CA LYS A 215 11.82 0.29 29.24
C LYS A 215 12.14 -0.92 28.36
N GLU A 216 11.94 -0.81 27.05
CA GLU A 216 12.08 -1.94 26.12
C GLU A 216 13.51 -2.13 25.60
N HIS A 217 14.28 -1.03 25.46
CA HIS A 217 15.63 -1.04 24.89
C HIS A 217 16.69 -0.44 25.82
N GLY A 218 16.33 -0.06 27.05
CA GLY A 218 17.29 0.47 28.02
C GLY A 218 17.82 1.86 27.68
N VAL A 219 17.12 2.63 26.83
CA VAL A 219 17.52 4.00 26.47
C VAL A 219 17.52 4.90 27.72
N THR A 220 18.63 5.59 27.96
CA THR A 220 18.74 6.54 29.09
C THR A 220 17.80 7.72 28.90
N CYS A 221 16.76 7.81 29.73
CA CYS A 221 15.79 8.92 29.73
C CYS A 221 15.72 9.55 31.13
N LYS A 222 16.19 10.79 31.27
CA LYS A 222 16.22 11.52 32.55
C LYS A 222 14.82 11.71 33.16
N GLY A 223 13.80 11.88 32.30
CA GLY A 223 12.41 12.08 32.72
C GLY A 223 11.62 10.79 32.96
N PHE A 224 12.25 9.60 32.92
CA PHE A 224 11.54 8.33 32.98
C PHE A 224 10.64 8.18 34.22
N ALA A 225 11.13 8.59 35.39
CA ALA A 225 10.41 8.46 36.66
C ALA A 225 9.12 9.31 36.74
N VAL A 226 9.05 10.42 35.99
CA VAL A 226 7.92 11.35 35.99
C VAL A 226 7.10 11.29 34.70
N CYS A 227 7.46 10.41 33.76
CA CYS A 227 6.85 10.34 32.44
C CYS A 227 5.52 9.58 32.48
N SER A 228 4.42 10.28 32.20
CA SER A 228 3.05 9.72 32.19
C SER A 228 2.84 8.61 31.16
N ILE A 229 3.64 8.58 30.09
CA ILE A 229 3.56 7.58 29.02
C ILE A 229 4.62 6.47 29.12
N ALA A 230 5.41 6.41 30.20
CA ALA A 230 6.44 5.38 30.41
C ALA A 230 5.91 3.93 30.30
N PRO A 231 4.68 3.59 30.75
CA PRO A 231 4.10 2.25 30.53
C PRO A 231 3.85 1.89 29.07
N GLY A 232 3.91 2.88 28.17
CA GLY A 232 3.51 2.79 26.78
C GLY A 232 2.16 3.43 26.51
N ILE A 233 1.87 3.67 25.24
CA ILE A 233 0.61 4.26 24.77
C ILE A 233 -0.14 3.31 23.86
N ARG A 234 -1.44 3.54 23.74
CA ARG A 234 -2.30 2.88 22.76
C ARG A 234 -2.89 3.94 21.85
N ILE A 235 -2.77 3.70 20.56
CA ILE A 235 -3.26 4.60 19.50
C ILE A 235 -4.38 3.86 18.78
N LYS A 236 -5.57 4.47 18.68
CA LYS A 236 -6.64 3.89 17.87
C LYS A 236 -6.27 4.06 16.40
N ILE A 237 -6.41 3.02 15.59
CA ILE A 237 -6.16 3.16 14.15
C ILE A 237 -7.06 4.23 13.51
N GLN A 238 -8.26 4.43 14.07
CA GLN A 238 -9.24 5.42 13.66
C GLN A 238 -8.77 6.88 13.77
N GLU A 239 -7.77 7.17 14.61
CA GLU A 239 -7.22 8.53 14.73
C GLU A 239 -6.71 9.05 13.38
N GLU A 240 -6.01 8.18 12.63
CA GLU A 240 -5.58 8.50 11.27
C GLU A 240 -5.40 7.19 10.48
N ARG A 241 -6.47 6.76 9.81
CA ARG A 241 -6.53 5.47 9.08
C ARG A 241 -5.53 5.35 7.95
N ARG A 242 -5.00 6.48 7.43
CA ARG A 242 -3.97 6.45 6.40
C ARG A 242 -2.61 6.06 6.98
N LEU A 243 -2.28 6.55 8.19
CA LEU A 243 -0.97 6.38 8.81
C LEU A 243 -0.90 5.18 9.75
N PHE A 244 -1.93 5.01 10.57
CA PHE A 244 -2.01 3.94 11.57
C PHE A 244 -2.73 2.72 11.01
N THR A 245 -1.94 1.73 10.58
CA THR A 245 -2.42 0.43 10.13
C THR A 245 -2.08 -0.65 11.15
N ARG A 246 -2.75 -1.82 11.05
CA ARG A 246 -2.50 -2.95 11.97
C ARG A 246 -1.05 -3.42 12.02
N LEU A 247 -0.29 -3.16 10.95
CA LEU A 247 1.15 -3.42 10.89
C LEU A 247 1.87 -2.13 10.48
N PRO A 248 2.45 -1.38 11.44
CA PRO A 248 3.09 -0.11 11.14
C PRO A 248 4.27 -0.26 10.17
N ARG A 249 4.39 0.69 9.25
CA ARG A 249 5.30 0.64 8.10
C ARG A 249 6.78 0.64 8.45
N HIS A 250 7.13 1.21 9.60
CA HIS A 250 8.53 1.27 10.06
C HIS A 250 9.02 -0.06 10.63
N THR A 251 8.13 -1.01 10.94
CA THR A 251 8.48 -2.29 11.55
C THR A 251 9.27 -3.19 10.59
N TYR A 252 10.16 -4.03 11.15
CA TYR A 252 10.90 -5.02 10.36
C TYR A 252 9.97 -6.03 9.68
N LYS A 253 8.88 -6.44 10.34
CA LYS A 253 7.88 -7.34 9.77
C LYS A 253 7.24 -6.73 8.52
N TRP A 254 6.85 -5.45 8.57
CA TRP A 254 6.31 -4.75 7.40
C TRP A 254 7.31 -4.75 6.24
N LYS A 255 8.56 -4.34 6.49
CA LYS A 255 9.61 -4.29 5.45
C LYS A 255 9.85 -5.66 4.83
N ARG A 256 9.89 -6.72 5.63
CA ARG A 256 10.09 -8.10 5.15
C ARG A 256 8.96 -8.55 4.24
N LEU A 257 7.70 -8.32 4.64
CA LEU A 257 6.54 -8.71 3.84
C LEU A 257 6.45 -7.86 2.56
N TYR A 258 6.68 -6.56 2.64
CA TYR A 258 6.62 -5.66 1.49
C TYR A 258 7.64 -6.00 0.38
N ARG A 259 8.81 -6.57 0.72
CA ARG A 259 9.80 -7.01 -0.29
C ARG A 259 9.23 -8.04 -1.28
N LYS A 260 8.24 -8.82 -0.86
CA LYS A 260 7.58 -9.82 -1.72
C LYS A 260 6.75 -9.19 -2.84
N ARG A 261 6.39 -7.89 -2.73
CA ARG A 261 5.72 -7.14 -3.81
C ARG A 261 6.46 -7.25 -5.14
N SER A 262 7.80 -7.34 -5.13
CA SER A 262 8.62 -7.52 -6.34
C SER A 262 8.19 -8.70 -7.23
N ALA A 263 7.43 -9.68 -6.70
CA ALA A 263 6.78 -10.73 -7.49
C ALA A 263 5.91 -10.17 -8.62
N VAL A 264 5.12 -9.11 -8.35
CA VAL A 264 4.25 -8.51 -9.37
C VAL A 264 5.06 -7.88 -10.50
N GLU A 265 6.23 -7.32 -10.19
CA GLU A 265 7.14 -6.74 -11.18
C GLU A 265 7.76 -7.81 -12.06
N ARG A 266 8.11 -8.97 -11.49
CA ARG A 266 8.60 -10.14 -12.24
C ARG A 266 7.51 -10.74 -13.14
N VAL A 267 6.26 -10.77 -12.69
CA VAL A 267 5.13 -11.17 -13.54
C VAL A 267 4.93 -10.16 -14.66
N ASN A 268 4.95 -8.86 -14.34
CA ASN A 268 4.87 -7.79 -15.33
C ASN A 268 6.02 -7.83 -16.36
N SER A 269 7.21 -8.34 -16.02
CA SER A 269 8.29 -8.49 -17.00
C SER A 269 8.11 -9.69 -17.94
N ARG A 270 7.31 -10.70 -17.56
CA ARG A 270 6.98 -11.85 -18.42
C ARG A 270 5.89 -11.53 -19.43
N ILE A 271 5.06 -10.55 -19.11
CA ILE A 271 4.01 -10.03 -19.99
C ILE A 271 4.65 -8.87 -20.77
N GLY A 272 4.85 -9.01 -22.08
CA GLY A 272 5.59 -8.07 -22.96
C GLY A 272 5.48 -6.60 -22.60
#